data_AF-A0AA88GDA9-F1
#
_entry.id   AF-A0AA88GDA9-F1
#
_cell.length_a   1.000
_cell.length_b   1.000
_cell.length_c   1.000
_cell.angle_alpha   90.00
_cell.angle_beta   90.00
_cell.angle_gamma   90.00
#
_symmetry.space_group_name_H-M   'P 1'
#
loop_
_entity.id
_entity.type
_entity.pdbx_description
1 polymer ?
#
loop_
_entity_poly.entity_id
_entity_poly.type
_entity_poly.pdbx_seq_one_letter_code
_entity_poly.pdbx_strand_id
1 'polypeptide(L)'
;MSQPPTQQLSESFDLARKWYEESRSSSAQQHGWTKYKTTEEGAHYWINKDKHDYWVFQGEMLNVECANNVASSPRDIIHYLEVEEKRLLWDEELVKSERIPIGSSSSTSIAVTSHHHEDLGAFYRVFSSGSRFISNREFVILRNIYQDPTHPENVLWLVTKSGYEVPGYEHDKAPKNSSNVRGVVHLTAWRIELVKTEGNNSYFNLFIMTHSEPGGWVKPSMYNSGVGDRPCATVLRLVKHLRSLTKSH
;
A
#
# COMPACT_ATOMS: atom_id res chain seq x y z
N MET A 1 -14.61 6.69 22.83
CA MET A 1 -14.62 7.75 21.82
C MET A 1 -13.72 7.28 20.70
N SER A 2 -14.23 7.14 19.48
CA SER A 2 -13.45 6.77 18.30
C SER A 2 -12.47 7.89 17.93
N GLN A 3 -11.24 7.54 17.54
CA GLN A 3 -10.24 8.51 17.10
C GLN A 3 -10.57 8.98 15.67
N PRO A 4 -10.40 10.27 15.32
CA PRO A 4 -10.68 10.74 13.97
C PRO A 4 -9.84 9.98 12.91
N PRO A 5 -10.41 9.68 11.72
CA PRO A 5 -9.74 8.92 10.66
C PRO A 5 -8.34 9.41 10.28
N THR A 6 -8.12 10.72 10.29
CA THR A 6 -6.83 11.36 9.97
C THR A 6 -5.77 11.08 11.04
N GLN A 7 -6.15 10.97 12.31
CA GLN A 7 -5.24 10.62 13.39
C GLN A 7 -4.77 9.16 13.28
N GLN A 8 -5.70 8.23 13.01
CA GLN A 8 -5.35 6.81 12.85
C GLN A 8 -4.38 6.56 11.68
N LEU A 9 -4.56 7.29 10.58
CA LEU A 9 -3.64 7.24 9.43
C LEU A 9 -2.28 7.89 9.75
N SER A 10 -2.25 8.96 10.54
CA SER A 10 -1.00 9.60 10.97
C SER A 10 -0.17 8.66 11.85
N GLU A 11 -0.78 7.98 12.82
CA GLU A 11 -0.09 6.99 13.65
C GLU A 11 0.45 5.82 12.79
N SER A 12 -0.31 5.43 11.77
CA SER A 12 0.09 4.40 10.80
C SER A 12 1.25 4.87 9.91
N PHE A 13 1.31 6.16 9.58
CA PHE A 13 2.42 6.78 8.87
C PHE A 13 3.71 6.79 9.73
N ASP A 14 3.62 7.20 10.99
CA ASP A 14 4.76 7.18 11.91
C ASP A 14 5.29 5.75 12.11
N LEU A 15 4.38 4.77 12.24
CA LEU A 15 4.75 3.36 12.30
C LEU A 15 5.44 2.89 11.02
N ALA A 16 4.96 3.29 9.85
CA ALA A 16 5.57 2.94 8.57
C ALA A 16 6.99 3.49 8.46
N ARG A 17 7.21 4.74 8.85
CA ARG A 17 8.55 5.33 8.87
C ARG A 17 9.49 4.59 9.81
N LYS A 18 9.03 4.31 11.03
CA LYS A 18 9.80 3.51 12.01
C LYS A 18 10.20 2.16 11.45
N TRP A 19 9.26 1.40 10.86
CA TRP A 19 9.55 0.09 10.29
C TRP A 19 10.48 0.15 9.07
N TYR A 20 10.38 1.20 8.26
CA TYR A 20 11.29 1.44 7.15
C TYR A 20 12.72 1.67 7.64
N GLU A 21 12.90 2.49 8.68
CA GLU A 21 14.20 2.75 9.31
C GLU A 21 14.77 1.48 10.00
N GLU A 22 13.95 0.78 10.80
CA GLU A 22 14.35 -0.47 11.48
C GLU A 22 14.83 -1.53 10.48
N SER A 23 14.14 -1.72 9.37
CA SER A 23 14.49 -2.75 8.37
C SER A 23 15.82 -2.50 7.65
N ARG A 24 16.33 -1.25 7.71
CA ARG A 24 17.57 -0.80 7.05
C ARG A 24 18.70 -0.52 8.03
N SER A 25 18.44 -0.59 9.32
CA SER A 25 19.48 -0.37 10.33
C SER A 25 20.45 -1.56 10.38
N SER A 26 21.63 -1.33 10.94
CA SER A 26 22.56 -2.41 11.30
C SER A 26 21.99 -3.37 12.35
N SER A 27 20.93 -2.95 13.05
CA SER A 27 20.20 -3.75 14.06
C SER A 27 18.92 -4.40 13.52
N ALA A 28 18.69 -4.44 12.20
CA ALA A 28 17.44 -4.94 11.60
C ALA A 28 17.01 -6.32 12.15
N GLN A 29 17.96 -7.25 12.31
CA GLN A 29 17.69 -8.58 12.89
C GLN A 29 17.21 -8.51 14.35
N GLN A 30 17.72 -7.57 15.15
CA GLN A 30 17.25 -7.37 16.54
C GLN A 30 15.82 -6.83 16.59
N HIS A 31 15.37 -6.18 15.52
CA HIS A 31 13.98 -5.74 15.33
C HIS A 31 13.10 -6.78 14.63
N GLY A 32 13.62 -7.98 14.37
CA GLY A 32 12.91 -9.10 13.73
C GLY A 32 12.84 -9.03 12.20
N TRP A 33 13.52 -8.06 11.57
CA TRP A 33 13.55 -7.92 10.12
C TRP A 33 14.60 -8.82 9.49
N THR A 34 14.17 -9.65 8.54
CA THR A 34 15.06 -10.52 7.77
C THR A 34 14.88 -10.28 6.29
N LYS A 35 15.95 -9.87 5.59
CA LYS A 35 16.01 -9.90 4.12
C LYS A 35 16.12 -11.35 3.68
N TYR A 36 15.12 -11.86 2.96
CA TYR A 36 15.05 -13.28 2.62
C TYR A 36 15.14 -13.56 1.12
N LYS A 37 14.96 -12.54 0.27
CA LYS A 37 15.02 -12.71 -1.19
C LYS A 37 15.55 -11.45 -1.88
N THR A 38 16.34 -11.67 -2.92
CA THR A 38 16.62 -10.69 -3.97
C THR A 38 16.26 -11.35 -5.30
N THR A 39 15.40 -10.72 -6.09
CA THR A 39 15.03 -11.26 -7.41
C THR A 39 16.10 -10.97 -8.45
N GLU A 40 16.08 -11.68 -9.56
CA GLU A 40 17.01 -11.44 -10.68
C GLU A 40 16.86 -10.02 -11.26
N GLU A 41 15.64 -9.45 -11.20
CA GLU A 41 15.37 -8.08 -11.61
C GLU A 41 15.86 -7.03 -10.60
N GLY A 42 16.39 -7.45 -9.45
CA GLY A 42 16.96 -6.57 -8.43
C GLY A 42 15.98 -6.11 -7.35
N ALA A 43 14.78 -6.69 -7.25
CA ALA A 43 13.86 -6.38 -6.16
C ALA A 43 14.29 -7.09 -4.86
N HIS A 44 14.23 -6.41 -3.73
CA HIS A 44 14.64 -6.92 -2.43
C HIS A 44 13.43 -7.11 -1.51
N TYR A 45 13.33 -8.27 -0.86
CA TYR A 45 12.20 -8.61 0.01
C TYR A 45 12.66 -8.87 1.44
N TRP A 46 11.93 -8.28 2.38
CA TRP A 46 12.10 -8.49 3.81
C TRP A 46 10.81 -8.97 4.44
N ILE A 47 10.97 -9.60 5.59
CA ILE A 47 9.87 -10.05 6.41
C ILE A 47 10.16 -9.83 7.88
N ASN A 48 9.11 -9.50 8.64
CA ASN A 48 9.13 -9.52 10.09
C ASN A 48 8.16 -10.58 10.60
N LYS A 49 8.69 -11.59 11.29
CA LYS A 49 7.91 -12.72 11.82
C LYS A 49 7.69 -12.63 13.33
N ASP A 50 8.44 -11.77 14.01
CA ASP A 50 8.60 -11.85 15.47
C ASP A 50 7.63 -10.94 16.22
N LYS A 51 7.08 -9.92 15.54
CA LYS A 51 6.21 -8.92 16.17
C LYS A 51 4.72 -9.28 16.14
N HIS A 52 4.29 -10.15 15.22
CA HIS A 52 2.87 -10.36 14.93
C HIS A 52 2.60 -11.80 14.46
N ASP A 53 1.41 -12.33 14.78
CA ASP A 53 0.96 -13.64 14.30
C ASP A 53 0.92 -13.69 12.76
N TYR A 54 0.45 -12.60 12.14
CA TYR A 54 0.51 -12.37 10.70
C TYR A 54 1.76 -11.57 10.34
N TRP A 55 2.55 -12.07 9.40
CA TRP A 55 3.85 -11.47 9.10
C TRP A 55 3.72 -10.09 8.46
N VAL A 56 4.73 -9.24 8.70
CA VAL A 56 4.86 -7.98 7.97
C VAL A 56 5.79 -8.18 6.80
N PHE A 57 5.32 -7.85 5.61
CA PHE A 57 6.04 -8.04 4.36
C PHE A 57 6.53 -6.70 3.82
N GLN A 58 7.75 -6.67 3.28
CA GLN A 58 8.31 -5.50 2.62
C GLN A 58 8.92 -5.88 1.27
N GLY A 59 8.71 -5.04 0.27
CA GLY A 59 9.35 -5.12 -1.04
C GLY A 59 9.95 -3.78 -1.43
N GLU A 60 11.13 -3.81 -2.03
CA GLU A 60 11.82 -2.62 -2.53
C GLU A 60 12.40 -2.87 -3.92
N MET A 61 12.43 -1.81 -4.72
CA MET A 61 13.25 -1.75 -5.91
C MET A 61 13.85 -0.36 -6.06
N LEU A 62 15.18 -0.29 -6.21
CA LEU A 62 15.94 0.95 -6.27
C LEU A 62 16.26 1.34 -7.71
N ASN A 63 16.46 2.65 -7.95
CA ASN A 63 16.87 3.21 -9.24
C ASN A 63 15.98 2.75 -10.41
N VAL A 64 14.67 2.72 -10.20
CA VAL A 64 13.66 2.42 -11.22
C VAL A 64 13.62 3.59 -12.21
N GLU A 65 14.14 3.34 -13.41
CA GLU A 65 14.06 4.27 -14.52
C GLU A 65 12.66 4.30 -15.15
N CYS A 66 12.07 5.49 -15.23
CA CYS A 66 10.82 5.78 -15.92
C CYS A 66 11.04 6.94 -16.89
N ALA A 67 10.46 6.87 -18.10
CA ALA A 67 10.42 8.06 -18.95
C ALA A 67 9.50 9.12 -18.32
N ASN A 68 9.84 10.40 -18.48
CA ASN A 68 9.13 11.52 -17.86
C ASN A 68 7.66 11.62 -18.30
N ASN A 69 7.32 11.13 -19.49
CA ASN A 69 5.93 11.03 -19.96
C ASN A 69 5.13 9.91 -19.29
N VAL A 70 5.79 8.93 -18.66
CA VAL A 70 5.17 7.85 -17.87
C VAL A 70 5.01 8.28 -16.42
N ALA A 71 6.08 8.79 -15.81
CA ALA A 71 6.10 9.33 -14.46
C ALA A 71 7.28 10.29 -14.30
N SER A 72 7.00 11.51 -13.86
CA SER A 72 7.98 12.58 -13.59
C SER A 72 8.06 12.95 -12.11
N SER A 73 7.06 12.54 -11.33
CA SER A 73 6.94 12.86 -9.91
C SER A 73 6.45 11.66 -9.10
N PRO A 74 6.67 11.65 -7.77
CA PRO A 74 6.08 10.64 -6.89
C PRO A 74 4.54 10.55 -6.98
N ARG A 75 3.87 11.67 -7.25
CA ARG A 75 2.41 11.74 -7.46
C ARG A 75 1.95 10.93 -8.68
N ASP A 76 2.74 10.93 -9.75
CA ASP A 76 2.42 10.16 -10.96
C ASP A 76 2.41 8.66 -10.66
N ILE A 77 3.37 8.18 -9.86
CA ILE A 77 3.41 6.78 -9.40
C ILE A 77 2.20 6.46 -8.52
N ILE A 78 1.83 7.34 -7.58
CA ILE A 78 0.63 7.18 -6.75
C ILE A 78 -0.61 7.04 -7.63
N HIS A 79 -0.70 7.76 -8.73
CA HIS A 79 -1.83 7.66 -9.66
C HIS A 79 -2.02 6.23 -10.23
N TYR A 80 -0.93 5.48 -10.49
CA TYR A 80 -1.00 4.06 -10.88
C TYR A 80 -1.41 3.11 -9.72
N LEU A 81 -1.22 3.54 -8.47
CA LEU A 81 -1.63 2.79 -7.27
C LEU A 81 -3.09 3.03 -6.86
N GLU A 82 -3.68 4.13 -7.31
CA GLU A 82 -5.00 4.58 -6.86
C GLU A 82 -6.10 4.41 -7.87
N VAL A 83 -5.85 4.82 -9.12
CA VAL A 83 -6.86 4.77 -10.17
C VAL A 83 -7.09 3.33 -10.60
N GLU A 84 -8.32 2.85 -10.42
CA GLU A 84 -8.71 1.47 -10.68
C GLU A 84 -8.30 1.01 -12.08
N GLU A 85 -8.67 1.80 -13.11
CA GLU A 85 -8.37 1.48 -14.52
C GLU A 85 -6.88 1.30 -14.77
N LYS A 86 -6.03 2.10 -14.13
CA LYS A 86 -4.57 1.97 -14.24
C LYS A 86 -4.05 0.80 -13.42
N ARG A 87 -4.59 0.59 -12.22
CA ARG A 87 -4.13 -0.45 -11.31
C ARG A 87 -4.44 -1.84 -11.83
N LEU A 88 -5.60 -2.04 -12.45
CA LEU A 88 -6.00 -3.31 -13.06
C LEU A 88 -5.07 -3.74 -14.23
N LEU A 89 -4.29 -2.84 -14.81
CA LEU A 89 -3.34 -3.18 -15.89
C LEU A 89 -2.09 -3.92 -15.39
N TRP A 90 -1.79 -3.87 -14.10
CA TRP A 90 -0.54 -4.40 -13.55
C TRP A 90 -0.70 -5.17 -12.24
N ASP A 91 -1.73 -4.87 -11.45
CA ASP A 91 -2.01 -5.58 -10.21
C ASP A 91 -2.83 -6.84 -10.51
N GLU A 92 -2.11 -7.93 -10.79
CA GLU A 92 -2.64 -9.26 -11.10
C GLU A 92 -3.62 -9.81 -10.05
N GLU A 93 -3.60 -9.25 -8.84
CA GLU A 93 -4.40 -9.72 -7.72
C GLU A 93 -5.63 -8.85 -7.48
N LEU A 94 -5.65 -7.62 -8.01
CA LEU A 94 -6.78 -6.72 -7.87
C LEU A 94 -7.93 -7.19 -8.77
N VAL A 95 -9.09 -7.45 -8.15
CA VAL A 95 -10.33 -7.79 -8.85
C VAL A 95 -11.19 -6.55 -9.06
N LYS A 96 -11.26 -5.68 -8.05
CA LYS A 96 -12.08 -4.46 -8.05
C LYS A 96 -11.51 -3.43 -7.08
N SER A 97 -11.58 -2.14 -7.41
CA SER A 97 -11.21 -1.02 -6.54
C SER A 97 -12.16 0.18 -6.72
N GLU A 98 -13.15 0.30 -5.87
CA GLU A 98 -14.12 1.39 -5.91
C GLU A 98 -13.77 2.49 -4.90
N ARG A 99 -13.71 3.75 -5.35
CA ARG A 99 -13.55 4.89 -4.44
C ARG A 99 -14.87 5.15 -3.72
N ILE A 100 -14.83 5.20 -2.40
CA ILE A 100 -15.98 5.50 -1.56
C ILE A 100 -16.09 7.04 -1.44
N PRO A 101 -17.24 7.64 -1.78
CA PRO A 101 -17.46 9.06 -1.54
C PRO A 101 -17.42 9.37 -0.05
N ILE A 102 -16.45 10.17 0.38
CA ILE A 102 -16.43 10.73 1.74
C ILE A 102 -17.30 11.98 1.68
N GLY A 103 -18.55 11.85 2.14
CA GLY A 103 -19.58 12.89 2.00
C GLY A 103 -19.30 14.16 2.80
N SER A 104 -19.39 15.29 2.09
CA SER A 104 -19.62 16.65 2.59
C SER A 104 -21.04 16.80 3.16
N SER A 105 -21.37 16.05 4.21
CA SER A 105 -22.72 16.07 4.81
C SER A 105 -22.71 15.82 6.32
N SER A 106 -22.09 16.72 7.06
CA SER A 106 -22.54 17.23 8.37
C SER A 106 -21.39 18.02 8.98
N SER A 107 -21.72 19.19 9.50
CA SER A 107 -20.87 20.13 10.23
C SER A 107 -20.00 19.49 11.32
N THR A 108 -18.84 18.98 10.93
CA THR A 108 -17.69 18.82 11.80
C THR A 108 -16.51 19.34 11.01
N SER A 109 -16.14 20.59 11.26
CA SER A 109 -14.88 21.16 10.81
C SER A 109 -13.76 20.28 11.38
N ILE A 110 -13.30 19.31 10.59
CA ILE A 110 -12.05 18.62 10.84
C ILE A 110 -10.99 19.72 10.70
N ALA A 111 -10.52 20.24 11.83
CA ALA A 111 -9.39 21.16 11.86
C ALA A 111 -8.14 20.36 11.43
N VAL A 112 -7.93 20.30 10.12
CA VAL A 112 -6.74 19.68 9.52
C VAL A 112 -5.65 20.74 9.57
N THR A 113 -4.68 20.56 10.47
CA THR A 113 -3.39 21.22 10.36
C THR A 113 -2.71 20.72 9.08
N SER A 114 -2.66 21.58 8.06
CA SER A 114 -1.76 21.57 6.89
C SER A 114 -1.65 20.31 6.02
N HIS A 115 -2.73 19.56 5.77
CA HIS A 115 -2.76 18.54 4.72
C HIS A 115 -3.79 18.90 3.65
N HIS A 116 -3.41 18.83 2.38
CA HIS A 116 -4.33 19.07 1.26
C HIS A 116 -5.53 18.13 1.41
N HIS A 117 -6.74 18.69 1.53
CA HIS A 117 -7.98 17.93 1.67
C HIS A 117 -8.20 16.88 0.55
N GLU A 118 -7.50 17.00 -0.57
CA GLU A 118 -7.52 16.07 -1.72
C GLU A 118 -6.80 14.73 -1.46
N ASP A 119 -5.93 14.67 -0.43
CA ASP A 119 -5.08 13.52 -0.15
C ASP A 119 -5.76 12.47 0.73
N LEU A 120 -6.88 12.80 1.38
CA LEU A 120 -7.69 11.82 2.09
C LEU A 120 -8.61 11.07 1.13
N GLY A 121 -8.70 9.75 1.28
CA GLY A 121 -9.58 8.92 0.47
C GLY A 121 -10.04 7.66 1.20
N ALA A 122 -11.11 7.06 0.70
CA ALA A 122 -11.63 5.78 1.15
C ALA A 122 -11.89 4.90 -0.06
N PHE A 123 -11.61 3.60 0.07
CA PHE A 123 -11.74 2.64 -1.03
C PHE A 123 -12.32 1.32 -0.54
N TYR A 124 -13.15 0.70 -1.37
CA TYR A 124 -13.51 -0.70 -1.28
C TYR A 124 -12.71 -1.49 -2.32
N ARG A 125 -11.89 -2.45 -1.89
CA ARG A 125 -11.01 -3.23 -2.77
C ARG A 125 -11.22 -4.72 -2.58
N VAL A 126 -11.21 -5.46 -3.68
CA VAL A 126 -11.31 -6.92 -3.70
C VAL A 126 -10.06 -7.49 -4.35
N PHE A 127 -9.45 -8.48 -3.68
CA PHE A 127 -8.28 -9.19 -4.16
C PHE A 127 -8.56 -10.67 -4.33
N SER A 128 -8.03 -11.23 -5.41
CA SER A 128 -8.10 -12.65 -5.70
C SER A 128 -7.30 -13.45 -4.67
N SER A 129 -7.91 -14.51 -4.14
CA SER A 129 -7.15 -15.48 -3.31
C SER A 129 -6.16 -16.29 -4.15
N GLY A 130 -6.33 -16.32 -5.48
CA GLY A 130 -5.59 -17.21 -6.38
C GLY A 130 -6.09 -18.66 -6.35
N SER A 131 -7.17 -18.96 -5.61
CA SER A 131 -7.71 -20.31 -5.44
C SER A 131 -9.22 -20.33 -5.61
N ARG A 132 -9.75 -21.34 -6.30
CA ARG A 132 -11.20 -21.59 -6.39
C ARG A 132 -11.80 -22.08 -5.07
N PHE A 133 -10.97 -22.53 -4.12
CA PHE A 133 -11.39 -23.11 -2.85
C PHE A 133 -11.32 -22.12 -1.68
N ILE A 134 -10.73 -20.95 -1.90
CA ILE A 134 -10.58 -19.91 -0.88
C ILE A 134 -11.29 -18.68 -1.42
N SER A 135 -12.28 -18.17 -0.67
CA SER A 135 -12.94 -16.90 -1.00
C SER A 135 -11.94 -15.78 -1.25
N ASN A 136 -12.24 -14.88 -2.17
CA ASN A 136 -11.47 -13.64 -2.32
C ASN A 136 -11.49 -12.83 -1.03
N ARG A 137 -10.55 -11.90 -0.89
CA ARG A 137 -10.49 -10.99 0.25
C ARG A 137 -10.91 -9.60 -0.15
N GLU A 138 -11.81 -9.03 0.62
CA GLU A 138 -12.26 -7.66 0.44
C GLU A 138 -11.83 -6.80 1.62
N PHE A 139 -11.59 -5.52 1.34
CA PHE A 139 -11.11 -4.55 2.31
C PHE A 139 -11.80 -3.21 2.09
N VAL A 140 -12.22 -2.59 3.19
CA VAL A 140 -12.59 -1.16 3.22
C VAL A 140 -11.42 -0.44 3.87
N ILE A 141 -10.74 0.41 3.11
CA ILE A 141 -9.53 1.11 3.54
C ILE A 141 -9.70 2.61 3.46
N LEU A 142 -9.16 3.29 4.46
CA LEU A 142 -8.80 4.70 4.40
C LEU A 142 -7.40 4.83 3.84
N ARG A 143 -7.13 5.94 3.15
CA ARG A 143 -5.80 6.31 2.69
C ARG A 143 -5.51 7.79 2.91
N ASN A 144 -4.24 8.11 3.08
CA ASN A 144 -3.75 9.47 2.97
C ASN A 144 -2.35 9.51 2.36
N ILE A 145 -1.98 10.66 1.79
CA ILE A 145 -0.66 10.91 1.23
C ILE A 145 0.10 11.85 2.18
N TYR A 146 1.31 11.45 2.56
CA TYR A 146 2.18 12.21 3.44
C TYR A 146 3.48 12.55 2.73
N GLN A 147 3.99 13.76 2.94
CA GLN A 147 5.37 14.08 2.62
C GLN A 147 6.29 13.50 3.68
N ASP A 148 7.44 12.98 3.27
CA ASP A 148 8.46 12.57 4.23
C ASP A 148 9.06 13.82 4.91
N PRO A 149 9.03 13.93 6.26
CA PRO A 149 9.57 15.10 6.95
C PRO A 149 11.08 15.32 6.74
N THR A 150 11.84 14.28 6.38
CA THR A 150 13.28 14.41 6.12
C THR A 150 13.59 14.79 4.67
N HIS A 151 12.66 14.52 3.75
CA HIS A 151 12.82 14.74 2.31
C HIS A 151 11.50 15.20 1.65
N PRO A 152 10.95 16.36 2.06
CA PRO A 152 9.56 16.75 1.75
C PRO A 152 9.29 16.99 0.26
N GLU A 153 10.32 17.36 -0.50
CA GLU A 153 10.21 17.66 -1.94
C GLU A 153 10.26 16.42 -2.83
N ASN A 154 10.90 15.34 -2.36
CA ASN A 154 11.26 14.20 -3.21
C ASN A 154 10.58 12.90 -2.82
N VAL A 155 10.01 12.82 -1.61
CA VAL A 155 9.50 11.57 -1.04
C VAL A 155 8.05 11.74 -0.61
N LEU A 156 7.19 10.91 -1.21
CA LEU A 156 5.79 10.78 -0.79
C LEU A 156 5.52 9.38 -0.25
N TRP A 157 4.63 9.34 0.73
CA TRP A 157 4.10 8.14 1.35
C TRP A 157 2.61 8.01 1.08
N LEU A 158 2.18 6.95 0.41
CA LEU A 158 0.76 6.58 0.34
C LEU A 158 0.50 5.55 1.44
N VAL A 159 -0.19 5.97 2.50
CA VAL A 159 -0.48 5.14 3.67
C VAL A 159 -1.95 4.74 3.66
N THR A 160 -2.20 3.46 3.89
CA THR A 160 -3.55 2.89 3.95
C THR A 160 -3.75 2.02 5.18
N LYS A 161 -4.98 2.01 5.68
CA LYS A 161 -5.42 1.23 6.85
C LYS A 161 -6.89 0.88 6.68
N SER A 162 -7.34 -0.22 7.26
CA SER A 162 -8.77 -0.53 7.38
C SER A 162 -9.52 0.61 8.07
N GLY A 163 -10.57 1.09 7.42
CA GLY A 163 -11.45 2.13 7.94
C GLY A 163 -12.66 1.53 8.64
N TYR A 164 -12.51 1.14 9.90
CA TYR A 164 -13.63 0.63 10.71
C TYR A 164 -14.70 1.71 10.98
N GLU A 165 -14.37 2.97 10.74
CA GLU A 165 -15.22 4.10 11.10
C GLU A 165 -15.82 4.81 9.89
N VAL A 166 -15.72 4.25 8.66
CA VAL A 166 -16.38 4.83 7.48
C VAL A 166 -17.90 4.59 7.61
N PRO A 167 -18.72 5.61 7.96
CA PRO A 167 -20.10 5.37 8.35
C PRO A 167 -20.90 4.78 7.18
N GLY A 168 -21.57 3.65 7.45
CA GLY A 168 -22.43 2.96 6.48
C GLY A 168 -21.75 1.90 5.59
N TYR A 169 -20.41 1.75 5.62
CA TYR A 169 -19.70 0.74 4.81
C TYR A 169 -19.28 -0.53 5.57
N GLU A 170 -19.52 -0.61 6.88
CA GLU A 170 -19.30 -1.85 7.63
C GLU A 170 -20.46 -2.85 7.49
N HIS A 171 -21.71 -2.37 7.36
CA HIS A 171 -22.90 -3.24 7.38
C HIS A 171 -23.97 -2.94 6.31
N ASP A 172 -24.11 -1.69 5.83
CA ASP A 172 -25.25 -1.33 4.98
C ASP A 172 -24.94 -1.09 3.50
N LYS A 173 -23.71 -0.66 3.17
CA LYS A 173 -23.26 -0.37 1.80
C LYS A 173 -22.08 -1.20 1.32
N ALA A 174 -21.39 -1.93 2.20
CA ALA A 174 -20.56 -3.04 1.73
C ALA A 174 -21.47 -4.01 0.98
N PRO A 175 -21.10 -4.52 -0.19
CA PRO A 175 -21.96 -5.41 -0.96
C PRO A 175 -22.45 -6.56 -0.07
N LYS A 176 -23.74 -6.56 0.31
CA LYS A 176 -24.36 -7.53 1.25
C LYS A 176 -24.31 -8.99 0.75
N ASN A 177 -23.73 -9.24 -0.42
CA ASN A 177 -23.68 -10.52 -1.14
C ASN A 177 -22.28 -10.84 -1.67
N SER A 178 -21.20 -10.47 -0.96
CA SER A 178 -19.89 -10.89 -1.42
C SER A 178 -19.62 -12.34 -0.99
N SER A 179 -19.32 -13.21 -1.95
CA SER A 179 -18.63 -14.49 -1.73
C SER A 179 -17.21 -14.31 -1.18
N ASN A 180 -16.88 -13.11 -0.72
CA ASN A 180 -15.57 -12.66 -0.29
C ASN A 180 -15.56 -12.59 1.25
N VAL A 181 -14.39 -12.77 1.83
CA VAL A 181 -14.19 -12.62 3.26
C VAL A 181 -13.56 -11.26 3.52
N ARG A 182 -14.13 -10.50 4.46
CA ARG A 182 -13.59 -9.21 4.90
C ARG A 182 -12.29 -9.42 5.66
N GLY A 183 -11.20 -8.90 5.12
CA GLY A 183 -9.91 -8.82 5.80
C GLY A 183 -9.71 -7.48 6.51
N VAL A 184 -8.58 -7.37 7.19
CA VAL A 184 -8.15 -6.19 7.94
C VAL A 184 -6.79 -5.76 7.43
N VAL A 185 -6.64 -4.50 7.06
CA VAL A 185 -5.35 -3.88 6.76
C VAL A 185 -4.93 -3.09 8.00
N HIS A 186 -3.92 -3.58 8.71
CA HIS A 186 -3.34 -2.83 9.83
C HIS A 186 -2.49 -1.68 9.33
N LEU A 187 -1.74 -1.92 8.26
CA LEU A 187 -0.92 -0.96 7.56
C LEU A 187 -0.61 -1.47 6.15
N THR A 188 -0.78 -0.64 5.13
CA THR A 188 -0.01 -0.76 3.89
C THR A 188 0.52 0.61 3.54
N ALA A 189 1.83 0.72 3.32
CA ALA A 189 2.46 1.98 2.99
C ALA A 189 3.38 1.82 1.79
N TRP A 190 3.20 2.69 0.80
CA TRP A 190 4.13 2.88 -0.30
C TRP A 190 4.99 4.11 -0.02
N ARG A 191 6.31 3.97 -0.09
CA ARG A 191 7.25 5.09 -0.13
C ARG A 191 7.76 5.22 -1.55
N ILE A 192 7.63 6.41 -2.12
CA ILE A 192 8.02 6.72 -3.48
C ILE A 192 8.96 7.91 -3.42
N GLU A 193 10.20 7.68 -3.79
CA GLU A 193 11.27 8.68 -3.77
C GLU A 193 11.74 8.96 -5.18
N LEU A 194 11.69 10.23 -5.59
CA LEU A 194 12.38 10.71 -6.78
C LEU A 194 13.86 10.94 -6.43
N VAL A 195 14.73 10.12 -6.99
CA VAL A 195 16.18 10.16 -6.72
C VAL A 195 16.85 11.23 -7.55
N LYS A 196 16.57 11.26 -8.84
CA LYS A 196 17.12 12.21 -9.80
C LYS A 196 16.32 12.22 -11.10
N THR A 197 16.51 13.27 -11.88
CA THR A 197 16.06 13.37 -13.28
C THR A 197 17.29 13.52 -14.18
N GLU A 198 17.38 12.72 -15.24
CA GLU A 198 18.49 12.75 -16.19
C GLU A 198 17.95 12.63 -17.61
N GLY A 199 18.13 13.68 -18.41
CA GLY A 199 17.52 13.78 -19.75
C GLY A 199 15.99 13.67 -19.68
N ASN A 200 15.43 12.73 -20.46
CA ASN A 200 13.99 12.46 -20.50
C ASN A 200 13.53 11.39 -19.49
N ASN A 201 14.39 11.01 -18.54
CA ASN A 201 14.11 9.96 -17.57
C ASN A 201 14.10 10.49 -16.13
N SER A 202 13.20 9.94 -15.32
CA SER A 202 13.13 10.09 -13.88
C SER A 202 13.47 8.75 -13.20
N TYR A 203 14.26 8.81 -12.14
CA TYR A 203 14.73 7.65 -11.41
C TYR A 203 14.08 7.60 -10.03
N PHE A 204 13.43 6.49 -9.71
CA PHE A 204 12.67 6.32 -8.48
C PHE A 204 13.22 5.20 -7.60
N ASN A 205 13.17 5.38 -6.28
CA ASN A 205 13.20 4.27 -5.34
C ASN A 205 11.76 3.98 -4.89
N LEU A 206 11.33 2.75 -5.09
CA LEU A 206 9.98 2.30 -4.76
C LEU A 206 10.04 1.28 -3.63
N PHE A 207 9.21 1.49 -2.62
CA PHE A 207 9.11 0.61 -1.48
C PHE A 207 7.65 0.41 -1.08
N ILE A 208 7.29 -0.83 -0.73
CA ILE A 208 6.00 -1.18 -0.15
C ILE A 208 6.22 -1.95 1.15
N MET A 209 5.40 -1.68 2.15
CA MET A 209 5.19 -2.54 3.30
C MET A 209 3.72 -2.88 3.47
N THR A 210 3.43 -4.11 3.92
CA THR A 210 2.06 -4.59 4.14
C THR A 210 2.01 -5.42 5.41
N HIS A 211 1.06 -5.09 6.29
CA HIS A 211 0.62 -5.88 7.43
C HIS A 211 -0.92 -5.95 7.38
N SER A 212 -1.43 -7.17 7.23
CA SER A 212 -2.86 -7.42 7.09
C SER A 212 -3.24 -8.80 7.60
N GLU A 213 -4.51 -8.93 7.95
CA GLU A 213 -5.13 -10.19 8.32
C GLU A 213 -6.19 -10.57 7.29
N PRO A 214 -6.28 -11.85 6.92
CA PRO A 214 -7.26 -12.32 5.94
C PRO A 214 -8.70 -12.22 6.44
N GLY A 215 -8.92 -12.09 7.75
CA GLY A 215 -10.21 -12.35 8.39
C GLY A 215 -10.66 -13.81 8.25
N GLY A 216 -11.72 -14.15 8.99
CA GLY A 216 -12.28 -15.50 9.02
C GLY A 216 -11.38 -16.55 9.69
N TRP A 217 -11.72 -17.82 9.51
CA TRP A 217 -11.02 -18.96 10.14
C TRP A 217 -9.80 -19.41 9.35
N VAL A 218 -8.77 -18.56 9.22
CA VAL A 218 -7.48 -18.95 8.61
C VAL A 218 -6.39 -18.88 9.67
N LYS A 219 -5.67 -19.99 9.89
CA LYS A 219 -4.53 -19.99 10.81
C LYS A 219 -3.40 -19.11 10.27
N PRO A 220 -2.69 -18.34 11.13
CA PRO A 220 -1.62 -17.46 10.67
C PRO A 220 -0.53 -18.18 9.87
N SER A 221 -0.13 -19.39 10.28
CA SER A 221 0.86 -20.18 9.52
C SER A 221 0.42 -20.49 8.08
N MET A 222 -0.85 -20.87 7.89
CA MET A 222 -1.41 -21.14 6.56
C MET A 222 -1.51 -19.87 5.72
N TYR A 223 -1.89 -18.75 6.34
CA TYR A 223 -1.94 -17.47 5.64
C TYR A 223 -0.55 -17.00 5.22
N ASN A 224 0.37 -16.91 6.16
CA ASN A 224 1.73 -16.42 5.96
C ASN A 224 2.48 -17.21 4.89
N SER A 225 2.37 -18.55 4.91
CA SER A 225 2.95 -19.40 3.87
C SER A 225 2.15 -19.35 2.56
N GLY A 226 0.83 -19.21 2.63
CA GLY A 226 -0.06 -19.20 1.46
C GLY A 226 0.04 -17.92 0.63
N VAL A 227 0.29 -16.76 1.26
CA VAL A 227 0.55 -15.52 0.51
C VAL A 227 1.95 -15.52 -0.12
N GLY A 228 2.91 -16.24 0.46
CA GLY A 228 4.28 -16.31 -0.03
C GLY A 228 4.88 -14.93 -0.26
N ASP A 229 5.48 -14.71 -1.43
CA ASP A 229 6.13 -13.44 -1.78
C ASP A 229 5.16 -12.39 -2.34
N ARG A 230 3.87 -12.73 -2.51
CA ARG A 230 2.89 -11.88 -3.23
C ARG A 230 2.85 -10.42 -2.73
N PRO A 231 2.82 -10.13 -1.41
CA PRO A 231 2.81 -8.76 -0.93
C PRO A 231 4.07 -7.99 -1.37
N CYS A 232 5.24 -8.63 -1.26
CA CYS A 232 6.53 -8.05 -1.66
C CYS A 232 6.62 -7.89 -3.20
N ALA A 233 6.14 -8.88 -3.96
CA ALA A 233 6.23 -8.94 -5.42
C ALA A 233 5.43 -7.84 -6.13
N THR A 234 4.48 -7.21 -5.45
CA THR A 234 3.70 -6.08 -5.95
C THR A 234 4.59 -4.93 -6.46
N VAL A 235 5.72 -4.65 -5.79
CA VAL A 235 6.67 -3.62 -6.27
C VAL A 235 7.22 -3.97 -7.66
N LEU A 236 7.57 -5.24 -7.87
CA LEU A 236 8.15 -5.71 -9.11
C LEU A 236 7.12 -5.71 -10.25
N ARG A 237 5.86 -6.06 -9.96
CA ARG A 237 4.76 -5.99 -10.94
C ARG A 237 4.54 -4.56 -11.43
N LEU A 238 4.47 -3.60 -10.52
CA LEU A 238 4.37 -2.18 -10.87
C LEU A 238 5.57 -1.73 -11.72
N VAL A 239 6.80 -2.07 -11.32
CA VAL A 239 8.01 -1.69 -12.07
C VAL A 239 8.01 -2.29 -13.48
N LYS A 240 7.62 -3.56 -13.64
CA LYS A 240 7.51 -4.20 -14.96
C LYS A 240 6.53 -3.47 -15.86
N HIS A 241 5.39 -3.05 -15.31
CA HIS A 241 4.40 -2.27 -16.06
C HIS A 241 4.93 -0.87 -16.43
N LEU A 242 5.51 -0.13 -15.48
CA LEU A 242 6.07 1.21 -15.78
C LEU A 242 7.14 1.13 -16.88
N ARG A 243 8.01 0.12 -16.83
CA ARG A 243 9.04 -0.12 -17.86
C ARG A 243 8.47 -0.52 -19.21
N SER A 244 7.33 -1.20 -19.27
CA SER A 244 6.72 -1.57 -20.56
C SER A 244 6.14 -0.34 -21.26
N LEU A 245 5.60 0.62 -20.51
CA LEU A 245 5.12 1.90 -21.05
C LEU A 245 6.27 2.73 -21.65
N THR A 246 7.45 2.71 -21.03
CA THR A 246 8.65 3.39 -21.55
C THR A 246 9.12 2.85 -22.91
N LYS A 247 8.94 1.55 -23.18
CA LYS A 247 9.37 0.91 -24.44
C LYS A 247 8.37 1.07 -25.59
N SER A 248 7.18 1.61 -25.33
CA SER A 248 6.07 1.67 -26.28
C SER A 248 6.08 2.94 -27.14
N HIS A 249 7.13 3.75 -27.05
CA HIS A 249 7.37 4.98 -27.79
C HIS A 249 8.78 4.97 -28.38
#